data_AF-A0A847NTZ4-F1
#
_entry.id   AF-A0A847NTZ4-F1
#
_cell.length_a   1.000
_cell.length_b   1.000
_cell.length_c   1.000
_cell.angle_alpha   90.00
_cell.angle_beta   90.00
_cell.angle_gamma   90.00
#
_symmetry.space_group_name_H-M   'P 1'
#
loop_
_entity.id
_entity.type
_entity.pdbx_description
1 polymer ?
#
loop_
_entity_poly.entity_id
_entity_poly.type
_entity_poly.pdbx_seq_one_letter_code
_entity_poly.pdbx_strand_id
1 'polypeptide(L)'
;MKDQLEKNKIKLEKADKKSKELDTSSNEIDNIVSNLKQSKLNKSTYLLNEDDKTKLEKYIDEVKITNKDFQEMNLLSVTIDNIKEKLNNDKEIIKFYEENNAALSTRNGMLNKKLEEKENRIEKLEEENSNLRNSLEYFKRKFTKLIKFLQEKLFDWGKKEPMYNKVIDDLYNKDILDDNDIRSIEKDDYEL
;
A
#
# COMPACT_ATOMS: atom_id res chain seq x y z
N MET A 1 23.32 23.36 -15.24
CA MET A 1 23.44 23.08 -13.78
C MET A 1 24.44 21.96 -13.49
N LYS A 2 24.33 20.79 -14.13
CA LYS A 2 25.33 19.70 -14.03
C LYS A 2 26.75 20.17 -14.37
N ASP A 3 26.92 20.93 -15.46
CA ASP A 3 28.24 21.45 -15.87
C ASP A 3 28.88 22.41 -14.84
N GLN A 4 28.07 23.10 -14.05
CA GLN A 4 28.55 24.01 -13.00
C GLN A 4 29.03 23.22 -11.78
N LEU A 5 28.31 22.15 -11.44
CA LEU A 5 28.66 21.21 -10.36
C LEU A 5 29.99 20.51 -10.65
N GLU A 6 30.16 20.00 -11.87
CA GLU A 6 31.40 19.35 -12.28
C GLU A 6 32.59 20.32 -12.23
N LYS A 7 32.40 21.55 -12.72
CA LYS A 7 33.41 22.62 -12.60
C LYS A 7 33.74 22.96 -11.15
N ASN A 8 32.76 22.92 -10.25
CA ASN A 8 32.97 23.19 -8.83
C ASN A 8 33.71 22.05 -8.14
N LYS A 9 33.39 20.79 -8.46
CA LYS A 9 34.11 19.62 -7.95
C LYS A 9 35.60 19.66 -8.30
N ILE A 10 35.93 19.95 -9.55
CA ILE A 10 37.32 20.14 -10.01
C ILE A 10 38.01 21.29 -9.25
N LYS A 11 37.29 22.37 -8.93
CA LYS A 11 37.84 23.48 -8.14
C LYS A 11 38.11 23.06 -6.69
N LEU A 12 37.21 22.30 -6.06
CA LEU A 12 37.36 21.79 -4.70
C LEU A 12 38.56 20.83 -4.59
N GLU A 13 38.75 19.93 -5.56
CA GLU A 13 39.92 19.05 -5.61
C GLU A 13 41.25 19.81 -5.74
N LYS A 14 41.28 20.86 -6.59
CA LYS A 14 42.45 21.73 -6.73
C LYS A 14 42.72 22.53 -5.45
N ALA A 15 41.67 23.02 -4.81
CA ALA A 15 41.73 23.72 -3.53
C ALA A 15 42.31 22.83 -2.43
N ASP A 16 41.82 21.59 -2.32
CA ASP A 16 42.30 20.60 -1.35
C ASP A 16 43.80 20.32 -1.52
N LYS A 17 44.24 20.12 -2.76
CA LYS A 17 45.67 19.92 -3.06
C LYS A 17 46.52 21.12 -2.62
N LYS A 18 46.09 22.34 -2.98
CA LYS A 18 46.81 23.57 -2.58
C LYS A 18 46.84 23.76 -1.07
N SER A 19 45.77 23.39 -0.37
CA SER A 19 45.72 23.46 1.09
C SER A 19 46.73 22.51 1.75
N LYS A 20 46.89 21.28 1.23
CA LYS A 20 47.90 20.32 1.69
C LYS A 20 49.33 20.79 1.44
N GLU A 21 49.57 21.39 0.27
CA GLU A 21 50.86 22.03 -0.06
C GLU A 21 51.16 23.19 0.90
N LEU A 22 50.17 24.06 1.15
CA LEU A 22 50.31 25.19 2.08
C LEU A 22 50.58 24.74 3.51
N ASP A 23 49.98 23.64 3.95
CA ASP A 23 50.20 23.07 5.28
C ASP A 23 51.66 22.62 5.45
N THR A 24 52.19 21.95 4.43
CA THR A 24 53.59 21.51 4.39
C THR A 24 54.53 22.71 4.44
N SER A 25 54.35 23.70 3.55
CA SER A 25 55.19 24.90 3.51
C SER A 25 55.08 25.75 4.78
N SER A 26 53.90 25.86 5.38
CA SER A 26 53.72 26.64 6.62
C SER A 26 54.47 25.99 7.79
N ASN A 27 54.46 24.65 7.88
CA ASN A 27 55.22 23.91 8.88
C ASN A 27 56.74 24.02 8.66
N GLU A 28 57.20 24.01 7.41
CA GLU A 28 58.62 24.24 7.08
C GLU A 28 59.09 25.64 7.50
N ILE A 29 58.31 26.68 7.16
CA ILE A 29 58.64 28.07 7.51
C ILE A 29 58.58 28.28 9.03
N ASP A 30 57.59 27.70 9.70
CA ASP A 30 57.48 27.73 11.17
C ASP A 30 58.74 27.19 11.85
N ASN A 31 59.23 26.04 11.37
CA ASN A 31 60.46 25.45 11.86
C ASN A 31 61.68 26.34 11.59
N ILE A 32 61.76 26.99 10.42
CA ILE A 32 62.86 27.91 10.11
C ILE A 32 62.83 29.10 11.08
N VAL A 33 61.68 29.76 11.22
CA VAL A 33 61.51 30.97 12.06
C VAL A 33 61.78 30.66 13.52
N SER A 34 61.22 29.56 14.04
CA SER A 34 61.44 29.12 15.43
C SER A 34 62.93 28.92 15.76
N ASN A 35 63.70 28.41 14.78
CA ASN A 35 65.12 28.11 14.94
C ASN A 35 66.06 29.32 14.66
N LEU A 36 65.53 30.49 14.29
CA LEU A 36 66.33 31.70 14.11
C LEU A 36 66.93 32.15 15.45
N LYS A 37 68.25 32.38 15.46
CA LYS A 37 69.02 32.90 16.61
C LYS A 37 69.40 34.36 16.39
N GLN A 38 69.50 35.15 17.46
CA GLN A 38 70.10 36.49 17.40
C GLN A 38 71.57 36.39 16.96
N SER A 39 71.92 37.13 15.91
CA SER A 39 73.26 37.19 15.32
C SER A 39 74.26 37.93 16.22
N LYS A 40 75.46 37.36 16.40
CA LYS A 40 76.64 38.10 16.88
C LYS A 40 77.31 38.79 15.68
N LEU A 41 77.01 40.07 15.48
CA LEU A 41 77.72 41.05 14.61
C LEU A 41 78.60 40.44 13.49
N ASN A 42 78.00 40.00 12.39
CA ASN A 42 78.66 39.79 11.10
C ASN A 42 78.05 40.77 10.08
N LYS A 43 78.89 41.46 9.29
CA LYS A 43 78.49 42.43 8.25
C LYS A 43 77.67 41.82 7.09
N SER A 44 77.57 40.49 6.98
CA SER A 44 76.87 39.81 5.89
C SER A 44 75.52 39.17 6.27
N THR A 45 75.03 39.32 7.50
CA THR A 45 73.74 38.74 7.95
C THR A 45 72.75 39.82 8.36
N TYR A 46 71.53 39.77 7.81
CA TYR A 46 70.40 40.58 8.28
C TYR A 46 70.08 40.21 9.74
N LEU A 47 69.93 41.23 10.60
CA LEU A 47 69.54 41.07 12.00
C LEU A 47 68.01 41.13 12.10
N LEU A 48 67.39 40.01 12.49
CA LEU A 48 65.98 40.00 12.90
C LEU A 48 65.91 40.38 14.38
N ASN A 49 65.11 41.38 14.73
CA ASN A 49 64.82 41.68 16.13
C ASN A 49 63.73 40.73 16.66
N GLU A 50 63.55 40.69 17.98
CA GLU A 50 62.58 39.78 18.61
C GLU A 50 61.14 40.11 18.22
N ASP A 51 60.79 41.40 18.15
CA ASP A 51 59.43 41.84 17.81
C ASP A 51 59.01 41.40 16.40
N ASP A 52 59.91 41.47 15.43
CA ASP A 52 59.67 41.06 14.05
C ASP A 52 59.63 39.53 13.92
N LYS A 53 60.40 38.80 14.74
CA LYS A 53 60.27 37.34 14.85
C LYS A 53 58.89 36.95 15.36
N THR A 54 58.43 37.56 16.44
CA THR A 54 57.10 37.29 17.02
C THR A 54 55.96 37.61 16.04
N LYS A 55 56.10 38.69 15.24
CA LYS A 55 55.11 39.00 14.17
C LYS A 55 55.07 37.91 13.09
N LEU A 56 56.21 37.36 12.70
CA LEU A 56 56.28 36.26 11.72
C LEU A 56 55.66 34.98 12.26
N GLU A 57 55.98 34.60 13.50
CA GLU A 57 55.38 33.43 14.18
C GLU A 57 53.85 33.57 14.22
N LYS A 58 53.35 34.74 14.64
CA LYS A 58 51.91 35.01 14.67
C LYS A 58 51.27 34.91 13.28
N TYR A 59 51.90 35.45 12.24
CA TYR A 59 51.40 35.34 10.88
C TYR A 59 51.35 33.88 10.40
N ILE A 60 52.37 33.09 10.72
CA ILE A 60 52.41 31.66 10.37
C ILE A 60 51.27 30.90 11.06
N ASP A 61 51.01 31.20 12.34
CA ASP A 61 49.87 30.63 13.07
C ASP A 61 48.53 31.01 12.44
N GLU A 62 48.34 32.28 12.08
CA GLU A 62 47.13 32.74 11.38
C GLU A 62 46.95 32.02 10.03
N VAL A 63 48.03 31.80 9.28
CA VAL A 63 48.00 31.03 8.01
C VAL A 63 47.60 29.57 8.26
N LYS A 64 48.16 28.91 9.28
CA LYS A 64 47.82 27.53 9.63
C LYS A 64 46.35 27.39 10.04
N ILE A 65 45.86 28.30 10.90
CA ILE A 65 44.46 28.32 11.33
C ILE A 65 43.54 28.52 10.12
N THR A 66 43.83 29.52 9.28
CA THR A 66 43.03 29.80 8.07
C THR A 66 43.02 28.62 7.11
N ASN A 67 44.15 27.93 6.94
CA ASN A 67 44.24 26.75 6.09
C ASN A 67 43.41 25.59 6.63
N LYS A 68 43.36 25.41 7.95
CA LYS A 68 42.52 24.41 8.60
C LYS A 68 41.03 24.73 8.42
N ASP A 69 40.60 25.96 8.68
CA ASP A 69 39.22 26.41 8.45
C ASP A 69 38.80 26.18 6.99
N PHE A 70 39.72 26.41 6.05
CA PHE A 70 39.49 26.14 4.64
C PHE A 70 39.30 24.65 4.32
N GLN A 71 40.08 23.74 4.93
CA GLN A 71 39.89 22.29 4.78
C GLN A 71 38.52 21.84 5.32
N GLU A 72 38.11 22.36 6.47
CA GLU A 72 36.81 22.07 7.06
C GLU A 72 35.67 22.56 6.15
N MET A 73 35.77 23.77 5.60
CA MET A 73 34.81 24.29 4.61
C MET A 73 34.75 23.44 3.33
N ASN A 74 35.90 22.96 2.84
CA ASN A 74 35.96 22.10 1.66
C ASN A 74 35.22 20.76 1.90
N LEU A 75 35.45 20.15 3.07
CA LEU A 75 34.74 18.92 3.48
C LEU A 75 33.23 19.14 3.59
N LEU A 76 32.80 20.27 4.16
CA LEU A 76 31.39 20.65 4.22
C LEU A 76 30.78 20.80 2.82
N SER A 77 31.51 21.43 1.89
CA SER A 77 31.04 21.61 0.51
C SER A 77 30.79 20.27 -0.19
N VAL A 78 31.73 19.32 -0.10
CA VAL A 78 31.56 17.98 -0.68
C VAL A 78 30.40 17.23 -0.02
N THR A 79 30.25 17.38 1.30
CA THR A 79 29.14 16.75 2.04
C THR A 79 27.77 17.29 1.60
N ILE A 80 27.66 18.60 1.35
CA ILE A 80 26.42 19.22 0.86
C ILE A 80 26.02 18.67 -0.51
N ASP A 81 26.98 18.48 -1.43
CA ASP A 81 26.70 17.92 -2.76
C ASP A 81 26.15 16.48 -2.65
N ASN A 82 26.75 15.64 -1.80
CA ASN A 82 26.25 14.29 -1.54
C ASN A 82 24.85 14.28 -0.91
N ILE A 83 24.58 15.17 0.06
CA ILE A 83 23.26 15.32 0.67
C ILE A 83 22.21 15.71 -0.37
N LYS A 84 22.56 16.60 -1.31
CA LYS A 84 21.66 17.03 -2.38
C LYS A 84 21.30 15.89 -3.32
N GLU A 85 22.25 15.05 -3.70
CA GLU A 85 21.98 13.86 -4.51
C GLU A 85 21.04 12.89 -3.79
N LYS A 86 21.32 12.61 -2.51
CA LYS A 86 20.45 11.76 -1.68
C LYS A 86 19.04 12.32 -1.58
N LEU A 87 18.89 13.63 -1.33
CA LEU A 87 17.60 14.30 -1.23
C LEU A 87 16.78 14.19 -2.52
N ASN A 88 17.43 14.30 -3.68
CA ASN A 88 16.74 14.12 -4.97
C ASN A 88 16.25 12.68 -5.15
N ASN A 89 17.08 11.68 -4.80
CA ASN A 89 16.67 10.27 -4.85
C ASN A 89 15.51 9.99 -3.89
N ASP A 90 15.60 10.48 -2.65
CA ASP A 90 14.55 10.32 -1.64
C ASP A 90 13.23 10.95 -2.13
N LYS A 91 13.29 12.10 -2.83
CA LYS A 91 12.12 12.75 -3.43
C LYS A 91 11.47 11.90 -4.54
N GLU A 92 12.26 11.26 -5.39
CA GLU A 92 11.73 10.35 -6.43
C GLU A 92 11.07 9.11 -5.80
N ILE A 93 11.69 8.55 -4.76
CA ILE A 93 11.16 7.41 -4.00
C ILE A 93 9.83 7.78 -3.33
N ILE A 94 9.76 8.94 -2.66
CA ILE A 94 8.52 9.43 -2.03
C ILE A 94 7.42 9.57 -3.07
N LYS A 95 7.72 10.19 -4.22
CA LYS A 95 6.74 10.35 -5.31
C LYS A 95 6.20 9.00 -5.81
N PHE A 96 7.08 8.01 -5.98
CA PHE A 96 6.67 6.65 -6.37
C PHE A 96 5.70 6.03 -5.36
N TYR A 97 5.99 6.14 -4.05
CA TYR A 97 5.12 5.61 -3.01
C TYR A 97 3.80 6.38 -2.89
N GLU A 98 3.80 7.69 -3.09
CA GLU A 98 2.58 8.51 -3.13
C GLU A 98 1.65 8.08 -4.27
N GLU A 99 2.19 7.90 -5.48
CA GLU A 99 1.45 7.42 -6.64
C GLU A 99 0.88 6.01 -6.40
N ASN A 100 1.68 5.11 -5.80
CA ASN A 100 1.24 3.76 -5.47
C ASN A 100 0.09 3.76 -4.45
N ASN A 101 0.23 4.54 -3.37
CA ASN A 101 -0.81 4.67 -2.34
C ASN A 101 -2.11 5.27 -2.91
N ALA A 102 -2.02 6.25 -3.81
CA ALA A 102 -3.20 6.80 -4.48
C ALA A 102 -3.92 5.75 -5.35
N ALA A 103 -3.17 4.93 -6.09
CA ALA A 103 -3.72 3.83 -6.87
C ALA A 103 -4.37 2.75 -5.99
N LEU A 104 -3.72 2.38 -4.88
CA LEU A 104 -4.27 1.44 -3.90
C LEU A 104 -5.57 1.97 -3.26
N SER A 105 -5.59 3.23 -2.86
CA SER A 105 -6.79 3.86 -2.28
C SER A 105 -7.95 3.85 -3.26
N THR A 106 -7.70 4.16 -4.53
CA THR A 106 -8.69 4.10 -5.61
C THR A 106 -9.23 2.69 -5.80
N ARG A 107 -8.35 1.67 -5.84
CA ARG A 107 -8.75 0.27 -5.96
C ARG A 107 -9.56 -0.20 -4.76
N ASN A 108 -9.18 0.20 -3.56
CA ASN A 108 -9.89 -0.13 -2.33
C ASN A 108 -11.30 0.48 -2.33
N GLY A 109 -11.44 1.73 -2.76
CA GLY A 109 -12.73 2.38 -2.96
C GLY A 109 -13.64 1.64 -3.95
N MET A 110 -13.09 1.16 -5.08
CA MET A 110 -13.85 0.35 -6.04
C MET A 110 -14.28 -1.01 -5.47
N LEU A 111 -13.39 -1.68 -4.73
CA LEU A 111 -13.70 -2.96 -4.09
C LEU A 111 -14.78 -2.82 -3.02
N ASN A 112 -14.74 -1.76 -2.21
CA ASN A 112 -15.76 -1.50 -1.19
C ASN A 112 -17.13 -1.27 -1.82
N LYS A 113 -17.23 -0.47 -2.89
CA LYS A 113 -18.50 -0.30 -3.63
C LYS A 113 -19.03 -1.63 -4.17
N LYS A 114 -18.15 -2.45 -4.75
CA LYS A 114 -18.53 -3.77 -5.26
C LYS A 114 -18.98 -4.70 -4.14
N LEU A 115 -18.37 -4.60 -2.96
CA LEU A 115 -18.77 -5.38 -1.78
C LEU A 115 -20.17 -4.97 -1.32
N GLU A 116 -20.42 -3.67 -1.17
CA GLU A 116 -21.73 -3.13 -0.79
C GLU A 116 -22.84 -3.54 -1.78
N GLU A 117 -22.58 -3.48 -3.08
CA GLU A 117 -23.52 -3.97 -4.11
C GLU A 117 -23.82 -5.47 -3.96
N LYS A 118 -22.82 -6.28 -3.57
CA LYS A 118 -22.99 -7.72 -3.38
C LYS A 118 -23.74 -8.03 -2.09
N GLU A 119 -23.46 -7.33 -1.01
CA GLU A 119 -24.18 -7.45 0.27
C GLU A 119 -25.66 -7.12 0.08
N ASN A 120 -25.97 -5.98 -0.54
CA ASN A 120 -27.35 -5.61 -0.88
C ASN A 120 -28.07 -6.66 -1.74
N ARG A 121 -27.35 -7.33 -2.65
CA ARG A 121 -27.92 -8.39 -3.48
C ARG A 121 -28.15 -9.68 -2.68
N ILE A 122 -27.28 -10.00 -1.73
CA ILE A 122 -27.46 -11.13 -0.82
C ILE A 122 -28.70 -10.91 0.03
N GLU A 123 -28.85 -9.73 0.64
CA GLU A 123 -30.03 -9.40 1.46
C GLU A 123 -31.35 -9.57 0.70
N LYS A 124 -31.42 -9.05 -0.54
CA LYS A 124 -32.61 -9.24 -1.41
C LYS A 124 -32.89 -10.71 -1.70
N LEU A 125 -31.86 -11.49 -1.99
CA LEU A 125 -32.02 -12.92 -2.27
C LEU A 125 -32.46 -13.70 -1.01
N GLU A 126 -31.97 -13.33 0.16
CA GLU A 126 -32.39 -13.92 1.43
C GLU A 126 -33.86 -13.62 1.71
N GLU A 127 -34.31 -12.39 1.47
CA GLU A 127 -35.71 -11.98 1.57
C GLU A 127 -36.61 -12.77 0.60
N GLU A 128 -36.25 -12.81 -0.68
CA GLU A 128 -36.99 -13.56 -1.70
C GLU A 128 -37.08 -15.05 -1.35
N ASN A 129 -35.98 -15.66 -0.89
CA ASN A 129 -35.95 -17.05 -0.48
C ASN A 129 -36.83 -17.32 0.75
N SER A 130 -36.84 -16.42 1.72
CA SER A 130 -37.75 -16.48 2.87
C SER A 130 -39.22 -16.42 2.44
N ASN A 131 -39.57 -15.50 1.54
CA ASN A 131 -40.91 -15.37 0.98
C ASN A 131 -41.35 -16.62 0.19
N LEU A 132 -40.44 -17.20 -0.60
CA LEU A 132 -40.68 -18.45 -1.33
C LEU A 132 -40.91 -19.62 -0.37
N ARG A 133 -40.09 -19.77 0.68
CA ARG A 133 -40.26 -20.80 1.71
C ARG A 133 -41.62 -20.68 2.40
N ASN A 134 -42.02 -19.45 2.77
CA ASN A 134 -43.33 -19.19 3.37
C ASN A 134 -44.49 -19.55 2.43
N SER A 135 -44.36 -19.21 1.15
CA SER A 135 -45.35 -19.53 0.12
C SER A 135 -45.46 -21.04 -0.09
N LEU A 136 -44.33 -21.74 -0.18
CA LEU A 136 -44.28 -23.20 -0.32
C LEU A 136 -44.96 -23.88 0.88
N GLU A 137 -44.68 -23.43 2.10
CA GLU A 137 -45.29 -23.99 3.32
C GLU A 137 -46.81 -23.71 3.35
N TYR A 138 -47.23 -22.53 2.92
CA TYR A 138 -48.66 -22.23 2.74
C TYR A 138 -49.34 -23.19 1.75
N PHE A 139 -48.76 -23.38 0.56
CA PHE A 139 -49.30 -24.30 -0.43
C PHE A 139 -49.29 -25.75 0.06
N LYS A 140 -48.20 -26.20 0.68
CA LYS A 140 -48.11 -27.53 1.29
C LYS A 140 -49.26 -27.76 2.28
N ARG A 141 -49.52 -26.81 3.18
CA ARG A 141 -50.66 -26.88 4.11
C ARG A 141 -52.01 -26.92 3.40
N LYS A 142 -52.19 -26.16 2.30
CA LYS A 142 -53.42 -26.19 1.50
C LYS A 142 -53.60 -27.54 0.80
N PHE A 143 -52.57 -28.07 0.18
CA PHE A 143 -52.58 -29.39 -0.43
C PHE A 143 -52.89 -30.48 0.60
N THR A 144 -52.26 -30.47 1.78
CA THR A 144 -52.59 -31.43 2.85
C THR A 144 -54.06 -31.36 3.27
N LYS A 145 -54.63 -30.14 3.39
CA LYS A 145 -56.05 -29.98 3.70
C LYS A 145 -56.96 -30.48 2.58
N LEU A 146 -56.60 -30.21 1.33
CA LEU A 146 -57.33 -30.70 0.17
C LEU A 146 -57.33 -32.23 0.13
N ILE A 147 -56.16 -32.86 0.30
CA ILE A 147 -56.05 -34.33 0.35
C ILE A 147 -56.91 -34.89 1.49
N LYS A 148 -56.87 -34.33 2.70
CA LYS A 148 -57.74 -34.76 3.80
C LYS A 148 -59.22 -34.60 3.49
N PHE A 149 -59.62 -33.47 2.89
CA PHE A 149 -61.00 -33.24 2.49
C PHE A 149 -61.46 -34.26 1.45
N LEU A 150 -60.64 -34.54 0.43
CA LEU A 150 -60.93 -35.58 -0.56
C LEU A 150 -61.01 -36.95 0.12
N GLN A 151 -60.10 -37.29 1.02
CA GLN A 151 -60.15 -38.52 1.81
C GLN A 151 -61.46 -38.67 2.58
N GLU A 152 -61.86 -37.64 3.32
CA GLU A 152 -63.12 -37.62 4.09
C GLU A 152 -64.37 -37.71 3.19
N LYS A 153 -64.36 -37.08 2.02
CA LYS A 153 -65.52 -37.04 1.11
C LYS A 153 -65.64 -38.26 0.22
N LEU A 154 -64.53 -38.83 -0.23
CA LEU A 154 -64.48 -39.97 -1.13
C LEU A 154 -64.53 -41.30 -0.34
N PHE A 155 -63.86 -41.36 0.82
CA PHE A 155 -63.60 -42.60 1.55
C PHE A 155 -64.23 -42.64 2.96
N ASP A 156 -65.30 -41.89 3.22
CA ASP A 156 -66.07 -41.80 4.49
C ASP A 156 -66.10 -43.16 5.24
N TRP A 157 -65.13 -43.38 6.15
CA TRP A 157 -64.91 -44.67 6.81
C TRP A 157 -66.10 -44.97 7.72
N GLY A 158 -67.03 -45.78 7.21
CA GLY A 158 -68.22 -46.21 7.95
C GLY A 158 -69.52 -46.33 7.16
N LYS A 159 -69.58 -45.93 5.88
CA LYS A 159 -70.74 -46.20 5.01
C LYS A 159 -70.45 -47.35 4.05
N LYS A 160 -71.45 -48.25 3.89
CA LYS A 160 -71.37 -49.49 3.08
C LYS A 160 -71.14 -49.28 1.59
N GLU A 161 -71.20 -48.05 1.11
CA GLU A 161 -70.98 -47.72 -0.30
C GLU A 161 -70.08 -46.47 -0.33
N PRO A 162 -68.83 -46.60 -0.82
CA PRO A 162 -67.93 -45.47 -0.88
C PRO A 162 -68.49 -44.37 -1.78
N MET A 163 -68.56 -43.14 -1.27
CA MET A 163 -69.11 -42.01 -2.01
C MET A 163 -68.19 -41.59 -3.18
N TYR A 164 -66.99 -42.17 -3.28
CA TYR A 164 -66.05 -41.94 -4.38
C TYR A 164 -66.60 -42.33 -5.74
N ASN A 165 -67.41 -43.39 -5.85
CA ASN A 165 -67.98 -43.81 -7.13
C ASN A 165 -68.77 -42.67 -7.80
N LYS A 166 -69.57 -41.93 -7.03
CA LYS A 166 -70.33 -40.79 -7.56
C LYS A 166 -69.45 -39.61 -7.99
N VAL A 167 -68.35 -39.37 -7.29
CA VAL A 167 -67.44 -38.27 -7.62
C VAL A 167 -66.58 -38.62 -8.83
N ILE A 168 -66.12 -39.86 -8.93
CA ILE A 168 -65.42 -40.38 -10.10
C ILE A 168 -66.34 -40.32 -11.32
N ASP A 169 -67.59 -40.79 -11.18
CA ASP A 169 -68.59 -40.73 -12.25
C ASP A 169 -68.85 -39.27 -12.68
N ASP A 170 -69.01 -38.32 -11.75
CA ASP A 170 -69.22 -36.91 -12.08
C ASP A 170 -67.99 -36.27 -12.76
N LEU A 171 -66.77 -36.63 -12.36
CA LEU A 171 -65.54 -36.12 -12.96
C LEU A 171 -65.31 -36.71 -14.36
N TYR A 172 -65.66 -37.98 -14.58
CA TYR A 172 -65.66 -38.62 -15.88
C TYR A 172 -66.72 -38.00 -16.81
N ASN A 173 -67.95 -37.83 -16.32
CA ASN A 173 -69.06 -37.22 -17.08
C ASN A 173 -68.86 -35.73 -17.42
N LYS A 174 -67.88 -35.06 -16.79
CA LYS A 174 -67.49 -33.68 -17.08
C LYS A 174 -66.22 -33.56 -17.92
N ASP A 175 -65.73 -34.67 -18.47
CA ASP A 175 -64.47 -34.78 -19.25
C ASP A 175 -63.23 -34.28 -18.46
N ILE A 176 -63.27 -34.37 -17.13
CA ILE A 176 -62.13 -34.01 -16.26
C ILE A 176 -61.21 -35.22 -16.05
N LEU A 177 -61.79 -36.43 -16.01
CA LEU A 177 -61.07 -37.70 -16.02
C LEU A 177 -61.39 -38.44 -17.32
N ASP A 178 -60.39 -39.08 -17.91
CA ASP A 178 -60.56 -39.92 -19.10
C ASP A 178 -60.56 -41.42 -18.78
N ASP A 179 -60.82 -42.26 -19.79
CA ASP A 179 -60.83 -43.73 -19.65
C ASP A 179 -59.53 -44.30 -19.05
N ASN A 180 -58.39 -43.64 -19.25
CA ASN A 180 -57.11 -44.08 -18.71
C ASN A 180 -56.97 -43.70 -17.23
N ASP A 181 -57.47 -42.54 -16.84
CA ASP A 181 -57.49 -42.10 -15.45
C ASP A 181 -58.39 -43.03 -14.61
N ILE A 182 -59.57 -43.39 -15.11
CA ILE A 182 -60.50 -44.32 -14.45
C ILE A 182 -59.85 -45.69 -14.25
N ARG A 183 -59.27 -46.26 -15.31
CA ARG A 183 -58.58 -47.56 -15.25
C ARG A 183 -57.39 -47.57 -14.29
N SER A 184 -56.77 -46.41 -14.05
CA SER A 184 -55.66 -46.29 -13.12
C SER A 184 -56.15 -46.26 -11.67
N ILE A 185 -57.31 -45.63 -11.41
CA ILE A 185 -57.92 -45.59 -10.08
C ILE A 185 -58.48 -46.97 -9.69
N GLU A 186 -59.13 -47.69 -10.61
CA GLU A 186 -59.68 -49.04 -10.36
C GLU A 186 -58.61 -50.11 -10.11
N LYS A 187 -57.38 -49.90 -10.58
CA LYS A 187 -56.27 -50.85 -10.39
C LYS A 187 -55.67 -50.84 -8.97
N ASP A 188 -55.87 -49.77 -8.20
CA ASP A 188 -55.36 -49.66 -6.83
C ASP A 188 -56.26 -50.37 -5.79
N ASP A 189 -57.42 -50.90 -6.19
CA ASP A 189 -58.38 -51.57 -5.27
C ASP A 189 -58.09 -53.06 -4.98
N TYR A 190 -57.00 -53.66 -5.49
CA TYR A 190 -56.65 -55.05 -5.17
C TYR A 190 -55.14 -55.35 -5.12
N GLU A 191 -54.44 -54.89 -4.07
CA GLU A 191 -53.35 -55.67 -3.45
C GLU A 191 -53.33 -55.42 -1.93
N LEU A 192 -54.18 -56.16 -1.20
CA LEU A 192 -54.09 -56.43 0.23
C LEU A 192 -53.97 -57.95 0.42
#